data_AF-Q84VC1-F1
#
_entry.id   AF-Q84VC1-F1
#
_cell.length_a   1.000
_cell.length_b   1.000
_cell.length_c   1.000
_cell.angle_alpha   90.00
_cell.angle_beta   90.00
_cell.angle_gamma   90.00
#
_symmetry.space_group_name_H-M   'P 1'
#
loop_
_entity.id
_entity.type
_entity.pdbx_description
1 polymer ?
#
loop_
_entity_poly.entity_id
_entity_poly.type
_entity_poly.pdbx_seq_one_letter_code
_entity_poly.pdbx_strand_id
1 'polypeptide(L)'
;EHESDEEKNEVDTSNEIKEIVIDDMEPKVFQAGFLFMYRDNLVGDDELSASSSDCSIFDTLAGKLLAAADRYELPRLRLLCESYLCKHISVNSVATTLALADRHHAMELKSVCLKFAAENLSAVIRTDGFDYLKDNCPALQSEILRTVAGCEEECSSGGKSQSVWGQLSDGGDTSGRRVRPRV
;
A
#
# COMPACT_ATOMS: atom_id res chain seq x y z
N GLU A 1 -35.21 50.67 52.43
CA GLU A 1 -35.45 49.32 52.95
C GLU A 1 -36.59 48.75 52.10
N HIS A 2 -36.45 47.74 51.25
CA HIS A 2 -35.65 46.52 51.36
C HIS A 2 -35.20 46.08 49.95
N GLU A 3 -33.96 45.64 49.92
CA GLU A 3 -33.22 44.98 48.85
C GLU A 3 -33.55 43.47 48.89
N SER A 4 -33.64 42.83 47.72
CA SER A 4 -33.56 41.37 47.47
C SER A 4 -33.63 41.19 45.94
N ASP A 5 -32.51 41.02 45.26
CA ASP A 5 -31.76 39.75 45.09
C ASP A 5 -32.63 38.61 44.53
N GLU A 6 -32.46 38.31 43.25
CA GLU A 6 -31.79 37.07 42.83
C GLU A 6 -31.69 37.03 41.29
N GLU A 7 -30.49 37.38 40.85
CA GLU A 7 -29.93 37.16 39.54
C GLU A 7 -29.89 35.66 39.21
N LYS A 8 -30.62 35.22 38.16
CA LYS A 8 -30.44 33.89 37.57
C LYS A 8 -30.56 33.97 36.06
N ASN A 9 -29.40 34.01 35.41
CA ASN A 9 -28.98 32.96 34.47
C ASN A 9 -27.72 33.45 33.76
N GLU A 10 -26.60 33.39 34.49
CA GLU A 10 -25.30 33.32 33.85
C GLU A 10 -25.21 31.93 33.22
N VAL A 11 -25.38 31.89 31.90
CA VAL A 11 -25.12 30.69 31.10
C VAL A 11 -23.60 30.56 31.03
N ASP A 12 -23.02 29.90 32.03
CA ASP A 12 -21.64 29.46 32.01
C ASP A 12 -21.51 28.32 31.00
N THR A 13 -21.38 28.67 29.72
CA THR A 13 -20.82 27.77 28.72
C THR A 13 -19.32 27.69 28.97
N SER A 14 -18.94 26.92 29.98
CA SER A 14 -17.58 26.46 30.14
C SER A 14 -17.24 25.65 28.89
N ASN A 15 -16.51 26.25 27.95
CA ASN A 15 -15.94 25.54 26.82
C ASN A 15 -14.96 24.50 27.38
N GLU A 16 -15.44 23.29 27.67
CA GLU A 16 -14.60 22.16 28.02
C GLU A 16 -13.60 21.93 26.88
N ILE A 17 -12.35 22.32 27.11
CA ILE A 17 -11.27 22.04 26.18
C ILE A 17 -11.06 20.53 26.20
N LYS A 18 -11.45 19.87 25.10
CA LYS A 18 -11.22 18.44 24.92
C LYS A 18 -9.78 18.23 24.47
N GLU A 19 -8.98 17.66 25.36
CA GLU A 19 -7.58 17.30 25.08
C GLU A 19 -7.52 15.94 24.36
N ILE A 20 -6.73 15.87 23.29
CA ILE A 20 -6.46 14.64 22.54
C ILE A 20 -4.95 14.41 22.60
N VAL A 21 -4.53 13.27 23.17
CA VAL A 21 -3.12 12.88 23.30
C VAL A 21 -2.75 11.92 22.18
N ILE A 22 -1.65 12.22 21.49
CA ILE A 22 -1.07 11.41 20.41
C ILE A 22 0.36 11.05 20.83
N ASP A 23 0.60 9.78 21.15
CA ASP A 23 1.85 9.27 21.72
C ASP A 23 2.67 8.38 20.76
N ASP A 24 2.06 7.99 19.65
CA ASP A 24 2.54 6.99 18.70
C ASP A 24 3.23 7.56 17.47
N MET A 25 3.37 8.88 17.41
CA MET A 25 3.89 9.59 16.26
C MET A 25 4.90 10.65 16.69
N GLU A 26 6.02 10.71 15.97
CA GLU A 26 7.01 11.75 16.19
C GLU A 26 6.43 13.15 15.90
N PRO A 27 6.80 14.19 16.68
CA PRO A 27 6.25 15.54 16.50
C PRO A 27 6.43 16.08 15.07
N LYS A 28 7.53 15.75 14.40
CA LYS A 28 7.80 16.16 13.01
C LYS A 28 6.85 15.49 12.02
N VAL A 29 6.56 14.20 12.20
CA VAL A 29 5.63 13.44 11.35
C VAL A 29 4.22 13.99 11.54
N PHE A 30 3.82 14.29 12.79
CA PHE A 30 2.53 14.91 13.06
C PHE A 30 2.41 16.29 12.42
N GLN A 31 3.42 17.15 12.59
CA GLN A 31 3.43 18.49 12.00
C GLN A 31 3.30 18.42 10.47
N ALA A 32 4.08 17.55 9.82
CA ALA A 32 3.99 17.33 8.39
C ALA A 32 2.59 16.83 8.02
N GLY A 33 2.12 15.75 8.67
CA GLY A 33 0.78 15.16 8.58
C GLY A 33 -0.34 16.19 8.54
N PHE A 34 -0.33 17.05 9.56
CA PHE A 34 -1.29 18.12 9.75
C PHE A 34 -1.19 19.19 8.66
N LEU A 35 0.02 19.63 8.29
CA LEU A 35 0.19 20.58 7.20
C LEU A 35 -0.33 20.03 5.87
N PHE A 36 -0.16 18.74 5.58
CA PHE A 36 -0.74 18.12 4.39
C PHE A 36 -2.26 18.18 4.40
N MET A 37 -2.92 17.92 5.53
CA MET A 37 -4.38 18.00 5.62
C MET A 37 -4.90 19.40 5.30
N TYR A 38 -4.19 20.44 5.73
CA TYR A 38 -4.63 21.82 5.56
C TYR A 38 -4.24 22.42 4.21
N ARG A 39 -3.07 22.07 3.66
CA ARG A 39 -2.59 22.59 2.36
C ARG A 39 -2.91 21.70 1.18
N ASP A 40 -3.31 20.47 1.42
CA ASP A 40 -3.55 19.44 0.40
C ASP A 40 -2.34 19.24 -0.54
N ASN A 41 -1.14 19.55 -0.04
CA ASN A 41 0.09 19.51 -0.82
C ASN A 41 1.26 19.05 0.04
N LEU A 42 2.17 18.31 -0.59
CA LEU A 42 3.33 17.78 0.08
C LEU A 42 4.38 18.86 0.42
N VAL A 43 5.13 18.64 1.50
CA VAL A 43 6.36 19.39 1.82
C VAL A 43 7.44 19.00 0.80
N GLY A 44 8.47 19.81 0.62
CA GLY A 44 9.48 19.59 -0.43
C GLY A 44 10.20 18.24 -0.29
N ASP A 45 10.70 17.71 -1.41
CA ASP A 45 11.37 16.40 -1.50
C ASP A 45 12.54 16.24 -0.52
N ASP A 46 13.26 17.33 -0.22
CA ASP A 46 14.36 17.34 0.76
C ASP A 46 13.89 17.04 2.18
N GLU A 47 12.67 17.44 2.54
CA GLU A 47 12.11 17.20 3.87
C GLU A 47 11.48 15.81 3.98
N LEU A 48 10.87 15.32 2.91
CA LEU A 48 10.28 13.97 2.83
C LEU A 48 11.34 12.85 2.84
N SER A 49 12.50 13.13 2.26
CA SER A 49 13.67 12.25 2.30
C SER A 49 14.55 12.46 3.53
N ALA A 50 14.25 13.46 4.37
CA ALA A 50 15.02 13.75 5.56
C ALA A 50 15.03 12.52 6.48
N SER A 51 16.23 11.95 6.62
CA SER A 51 16.51 10.79 7.45
C SER A 51 17.74 11.08 8.29
N SER A 52 17.77 10.59 9.53
CA SER A 52 18.98 10.59 10.33
C SER A 52 19.87 9.45 9.87
N SER A 53 20.83 9.72 8.96
CA SER A 53 21.95 8.84 8.55
C SER A 53 21.57 7.41 8.08
N ASP A 54 21.72 7.09 6.80
CA ASP A 54 21.66 5.73 6.21
C ASP A 54 20.49 4.81 6.63
N CYS A 55 19.42 5.39 7.17
CA CYS A 55 18.30 4.63 7.72
C CYS A 55 17.33 4.18 6.62
N SER A 56 16.66 3.06 6.90
CA SER A 56 15.74 2.36 6.00
C SER A 56 14.63 3.27 5.47
N ILE A 57 13.97 2.90 4.38
CA ILE A 57 12.83 3.67 3.83
C ILE A 57 11.70 3.85 4.87
N PHE A 58 11.58 2.93 5.83
CA PHE A 58 10.67 3.02 6.97
C PHE A 58 10.96 4.21 7.89
N ASP A 59 12.21 4.63 7.99
CA ASP A 59 12.65 5.70 8.89
C ASP A 59 12.57 7.09 8.25
N THR A 60 12.38 7.15 6.93
CA THR A 60 12.17 8.41 6.21
C THR A 60 10.87 9.07 6.67
N LEU A 61 10.81 10.40 6.56
CA LEU A 61 9.59 11.15 6.87
C LEU A 61 8.41 10.62 6.04
N ALA A 62 8.62 10.34 4.75
CA ALA A 62 7.60 9.76 3.87
C ALA A 62 7.11 8.37 4.33
N GLY A 63 8.02 7.49 4.76
CA GLY A 63 7.66 6.17 5.28
C GLY A 63 6.87 6.25 6.59
N LYS A 64 7.32 7.08 7.53
CA LYS A 64 6.60 7.31 8.80
C LYS A 64 5.25 7.99 8.58
N LEU A 65 5.15 8.90 7.62
CA LEU A 65 3.88 9.52 7.23
C LEU A 65 2.91 8.52 6.63
N LEU A 66 3.39 7.60 5.78
CA LEU A 66 2.56 6.54 5.23
C LEU A 66 2.01 5.65 6.35
N ALA A 67 2.86 5.29 7.31
CA ALA A 67 2.46 4.51 8.49
C ALA A 67 1.40 5.24 9.33
N ALA A 68 1.59 6.54 9.59
CA ALA A 68 0.62 7.37 10.29
C ALA A 68 -0.70 7.49 9.50
N ALA A 69 -0.62 7.69 8.18
CA ALA A 69 -1.80 7.81 7.33
C ALA A 69 -2.65 6.54 7.33
N ASP A 70 -2.02 5.37 7.35
CA ASP A 70 -2.73 4.10 7.47
C ASP A 70 -3.34 3.93 8.87
N ARG A 71 -2.57 4.20 9.93
CA ARG A 71 -3.03 4.05 11.33
C ARG A 71 -4.18 4.98 11.70
N TYR A 72 -4.18 6.21 11.18
CA TYR A 72 -5.20 7.21 11.45
C TYR A 72 -6.31 7.24 10.37
N GLU A 73 -6.32 6.27 9.45
CA GLU A 73 -7.31 6.16 8.37
C GLU A 73 -7.46 7.45 7.55
N LEU A 74 -6.34 7.98 7.08
CA LEU A 74 -6.23 9.22 6.32
C LEU A 74 -5.99 8.91 4.83
N PRO A 75 -7.01 8.49 4.05
CA PRO A 75 -6.83 7.95 2.71
C PRO A 75 -6.19 8.95 1.75
N ARG A 76 -6.54 10.25 1.86
CA ARG A 76 -5.96 11.30 1.01
C ARG A 76 -4.47 11.48 1.28
N LEU A 77 -4.06 11.47 2.55
CA LEU A 77 -2.66 11.58 2.93
C LEU A 77 -1.89 10.33 2.47
N ARG A 78 -2.48 9.14 2.62
CA ARG A 78 -1.89 7.88 2.14
C ARG A 78 -1.60 7.95 0.64
N LEU A 79 -2.58 8.36 -0.17
CA LEU A 79 -2.40 8.53 -1.62
C LEU A 79 -1.32 9.55 -2.00
N LEU A 80 -1.18 10.64 -1.24
CA LEU A 80 -0.11 11.61 -1.46
C LEU A 80 1.26 10.98 -1.18
N CYS A 81 1.41 10.28 -0.06
CA CYS A 81 2.64 9.55 0.28
C CYS A 81 2.95 8.48 -0.78
N GLU A 82 1.95 7.74 -1.26
CA GLU A 82 2.10 6.76 -2.35
C GLU A 82 2.62 7.41 -3.63
N SER A 83 2.02 8.52 -4.05
CA SER A 83 2.44 9.27 -5.24
C SER A 83 3.89 9.77 -5.15
N TYR A 84 4.30 10.25 -3.97
CA TYR A 84 5.69 10.63 -3.72
C TYR A 84 6.62 9.42 -3.82
N LEU A 85 6.35 8.36 -3.04
CA LEU A 85 7.20 7.18 -3.00
C LEU A 85 7.33 6.52 -4.38
N CYS A 86 6.27 6.51 -5.19
CA CYS A 86 6.30 6.00 -6.56
C CYS A 86 7.34 6.70 -7.44
N LYS A 87 7.56 8.00 -7.27
CA LYS A 87 8.54 8.78 -8.05
C LYS A 87 9.99 8.48 -7.65
N HIS A 88 10.20 7.94 -6.45
CA HIS A 88 11.53 7.65 -5.88
C HIS A 88 11.85 6.15 -5.85
N ILE A 89 11.08 5.31 -6.54
CA ILE A 89 11.38 3.89 -6.68
C ILE A 89 12.65 3.74 -7.52
N SER A 90 13.56 2.89 -7.05
CA SER A 90 14.77 2.48 -7.74
C SER A 90 14.95 0.97 -7.59
N VAL A 91 15.85 0.38 -8.39
CA VAL A 91 16.19 -1.06 -8.28
C VAL A 91 16.63 -1.43 -6.86
N ASN A 92 17.39 -0.55 -6.19
CA ASN A 92 17.90 -0.81 -4.85
C ASN A 92 16.84 -0.66 -3.76
N SER A 93 15.83 0.20 -3.96
CA SER A 93 14.81 0.50 -2.96
C SER A 93 13.52 -0.29 -3.14
N VAL A 94 13.18 -0.75 -4.35
CA VAL A 94 11.86 -1.30 -4.68
C VAL A 94 11.41 -2.43 -3.76
N ALA A 95 12.29 -3.33 -3.36
CA ALA A 95 11.94 -4.43 -2.47
C ALA A 95 11.57 -3.95 -1.06
N THR A 96 12.33 -2.99 -0.51
CA THR A 96 12.00 -2.37 0.78
C THR A 96 10.75 -1.50 0.70
N THR A 97 10.57 -0.76 -0.41
CA THR A 97 9.36 0.05 -0.66
C THR A 97 8.12 -0.84 -0.80
N LEU A 98 8.24 -1.99 -1.44
CA LEU A 98 7.16 -2.96 -1.58
C LEU A 98 6.73 -3.52 -0.21
N ALA A 99 7.69 -3.88 0.64
CA ALA A 99 7.40 -4.32 2.01
C ALA A 99 6.74 -3.22 2.85
N LEU A 100 7.19 -1.96 2.70
CA LEU A 100 6.55 -0.80 3.32
C LEU A 100 5.10 -0.62 2.84
N ALA A 101 4.87 -0.74 1.53
CA ALA A 101 3.56 -0.57 0.93
C ALA A 101 2.56 -1.63 1.38
N ASP A 102 3.01 -2.89 1.44
CA ASP A 102 2.21 -4.02 1.94
C ASP A 102 1.84 -3.84 3.41
N ARG A 103 2.81 -3.45 4.24
CA ARG A 103 2.61 -3.24 5.69
C ARG A 103 1.59 -2.15 6.01
N HIS A 104 1.49 -1.12 5.17
CA HIS A 104 0.66 0.07 5.41
C HIS A 104 -0.50 0.19 4.40
N HIS A 105 -0.93 -0.93 3.82
CA HIS A 105 -2.10 -1.03 2.93
C HIS A 105 -2.12 0.02 1.80
N ALA A 106 -0.94 0.33 1.28
CA ALA A 106 -0.70 1.32 0.24
C ALA A 106 -0.78 0.66 -1.14
N MET A 107 -2.01 0.42 -1.60
CA MET A 107 -2.30 -0.47 -2.73
C MET A 107 -1.76 0.05 -4.07
N GLU A 108 -1.81 1.36 -4.32
CA GLU A 108 -1.31 1.92 -5.58
C GLU A 108 0.21 1.79 -5.63
N LEU A 109 0.90 2.16 -4.54
CA LEU A 109 2.34 2.00 -4.40
C LEU A 109 2.76 0.53 -4.52
N LYS A 110 2.03 -0.39 -3.88
CA LYS A 110 2.27 -1.84 -3.96
C LYS A 110 2.20 -2.32 -5.42
N SER A 111 1.16 -1.91 -6.14
CA SER A 111 0.97 -2.30 -7.54
C SER A 111 2.10 -1.81 -8.46
N VAL A 112 2.57 -0.57 -8.25
CA VAL A 112 3.69 0.00 -9.01
C VAL A 112 4.99 -0.72 -8.68
N CYS A 113 5.24 -1.00 -7.40
CA CYS A 113 6.44 -1.73 -6.97
C CYS A 113 6.47 -3.16 -7.54
N LEU A 114 5.35 -3.88 -7.54
CA LEU A 114 5.26 -5.22 -8.12
C LEU A 114 5.59 -5.23 -9.61
N LYS A 115 5.02 -4.29 -10.38
CA LYS A 115 5.30 -4.14 -11.81
C LYS A 115 6.77 -3.81 -12.07
N PHE A 116 7.31 -2.82 -11.35
CA PHE A 116 8.70 -2.42 -11.49
C PHE A 116 9.66 -3.56 -11.14
N ALA A 117 9.37 -4.31 -10.05
CA ALA A 117 10.17 -5.45 -9.64
C ALA A 117 10.10 -6.59 -10.65
N ALA A 118 8.93 -6.84 -11.27
CA ALA A 118 8.78 -7.84 -12.31
C ALA A 118 9.60 -7.51 -13.57
N GLU A 119 9.59 -6.24 -14.00
CA GLU A 119 10.35 -5.75 -15.17
C GLU A 119 11.88 -5.80 -14.93
N ASN A 120 12.32 -5.59 -13.69
CA ASN A 120 13.74 -5.48 -13.32
C ASN A 120 14.22 -6.62 -12.43
N LEU A 121 13.54 -7.77 -12.46
CA LEU A 121 13.69 -8.85 -11.49
C LEU A 121 15.13 -9.33 -11.30
N SER A 122 15.86 -9.47 -12.42
CA SER A 122 17.25 -9.94 -12.42
C SER A 122 18.20 -9.04 -11.63
N ALA A 123 17.93 -7.73 -11.60
CA ALA A 123 18.70 -6.77 -10.82
C ALA A 123 18.20 -6.71 -9.38
N VAL A 124 16.87 -6.71 -9.17
CA VAL A 124 16.24 -6.62 -7.84
C VAL A 124 16.64 -7.80 -6.94
N ILE A 125 16.66 -9.03 -7.45
CA ILE A 125 17.05 -10.23 -6.67
C ILE A 125 18.47 -10.13 -6.10
N ARG A 126 19.33 -9.29 -6.68
CA ARG A 126 20.72 -9.11 -6.25
C ARG A 126 20.92 -7.98 -5.23
N THR A 127 19.83 -7.34 -4.79
CA THR A 127 19.89 -6.20 -3.87
C THR A 127 19.66 -6.65 -2.43
N ASP A 128 20.33 -5.98 -1.49
CA ASP A 128 20.14 -6.21 -0.05
C ASP A 128 18.68 -6.01 0.38
N GLY A 129 17.95 -5.13 -0.31
CA GLY A 129 16.52 -4.92 -0.09
C GLY A 129 15.67 -6.15 -0.40
N PHE A 130 16.07 -6.97 -1.37
CA PHE A 130 15.37 -8.22 -1.69
C PHE A 130 15.67 -9.32 -0.66
N ASP A 131 16.89 -9.37 -0.13
CA ASP A 131 17.22 -10.24 1.00
C ASP A 131 16.38 -9.89 2.23
N TYR A 132 16.22 -8.59 2.54
CA TYR A 132 15.31 -8.13 3.58
C TYR A 132 13.86 -8.60 3.33
N LEU A 133 13.35 -8.44 2.09
CA LEU A 133 12.01 -8.88 1.72
C LEU A 133 11.84 -10.40 1.91
N LYS A 134 12.87 -11.18 1.59
CA LYS A 134 12.85 -12.64 1.74
C LYS A 134 12.69 -13.06 3.19
N ASP A 135 13.40 -12.40 4.09
CA ASP A 135 13.41 -12.76 5.51
C ASP A 135 12.17 -12.25 6.26
N ASN A 136 11.60 -11.11 5.87
CA ASN A 136 10.50 -10.46 6.59
C ASN A 136 9.12 -10.67 5.95
N CYS A 137 9.05 -10.81 4.62
CA CYS A 137 7.80 -10.82 3.86
C CYS A 137 7.81 -11.86 2.73
N PRO A 138 7.90 -13.17 3.04
CA PRO A 138 8.03 -14.22 2.02
C PRO A 138 6.82 -14.30 1.08
N ALA A 139 5.62 -13.87 1.52
CA ALA A 139 4.43 -13.82 0.67
C ALA A 139 4.63 -12.90 -0.56
N LEU A 140 5.35 -11.79 -0.41
CA LEU A 140 5.60 -10.84 -1.49
C LEU A 140 6.46 -11.43 -2.61
N GLN A 141 7.28 -12.45 -2.33
CA GLN A 141 8.00 -13.17 -3.39
C GLN A 141 7.03 -13.87 -4.33
N SER A 142 6.01 -14.52 -3.77
CA SER A 142 4.99 -15.20 -4.58
C SER A 142 4.17 -14.21 -5.40
N GLU A 143 3.90 -13.01 -4.86
CA GLU A 143 3.23 -11.94 -5.60
C GLU A 143 4.10 -11.42 -6.75
N ILE A 144 5.38 -11.15 -6.52
CA ILE A 144 6.31 -10.74 -7.59
C ILE A 144 6.36 -11.80 -8.69
N LEU A 145 6.53 -13.07 -8.33
CA LEU A 145 6.55 -14.18 -9.30
C LEU A 145 5.24 -14.30 -10.07
N ARG A 146 4.11 -14.07 -9.41
CA ARG A 146 2.80 -14.05 -10.03
C ARG A 146 2.68 -12.92 -11.05
N THR A 147 3.13 -11.71 -10.69
CA THR A 147 3.19 -10.56 -11.61
C THR A 147 4.10 -10.84 -12.81
N VAL A 148 5.25 -11.49 -12.59
CA VAL A 148 6.19 -11.89 -13.66
C VAL A 148 5.55 -12.93 -14.60
N ALA A 149 4.77 -13.86 -14.06
CA ALA A 149 4.05 -14.87 -14.84
C ALA A 149 2.85 -14.29 -15.61
N GLY A 150 2.50 -13.01 -15.42
CA GLY A 150 1.28 -12.41 -15.98
C GLY A 150 0.00 -12.96 -15.38
N CYS A 151 0.06 -13.57 -14.20
CA CYS A 151 -1.11 -14.05 -13.47
C CYS A 151 -1.73 -12.87 -12.71
N GLU A 152 -2.51 -12.03 -13.39
CA GLU A 152 -3.22 -10.95 -12.71
C GLU A 152 -4.23 -11.53 -11.70
N GLU A 153 -4.28 -10.99 -10.48
CA GLU A 153 -5.41 -11.27 -9.58
C GLU A 153 -6.63 -10.55 -10.16
N GLU A 154 -7.48 -11.32 -10.83
CA GLU A 154 -8.80 -10.87 -11.27
C GLU A 154 -9.65 -10.57 -10.02
N CYS A 155 -9.74 -9.31 -9.61
CA CYS A 155 -10.92 -8.82 -8.91
C CYS A 155 -12.14 -9.15 -9.79
N SER A 156 -12.88 -10.17 -9.40
CA SER A 156 -14.09 -10.71 -10.03
C SER A 156 -14.91 -9.67 -10.80
N SER A 157 -14.62 -9.49 -12.08
CA SER A 157 -15.55 -8.95 -13.06
C SER A 157 -15.35 -9.72 -14.36
N GLY A 158 -16.35 -10.50 -14.74
CA GLY A 158 -16.24 -11.50 -15.79
C GLY A 158 -15.82 -10.92 -17.14
N GLY A 159 -14.62 -11.29 -17.59
CA GLY A 159 -14.14 -11.09 -18.95
C GLY A 159 -13.34 -12.31 -19.36
N LYS A 160 -13.88 -13.12 -20.28
CA LYS A 160 -13.25 -14.35 -20.75
C LYS A 160 -11.94 -14.03 -21.49
N SER A 161 -10.81 -14.26 -20.85
CA SER A 161 -9.51 -14.33 -21.54
C SER A 161 -9.30 -15.74 -22.09
N GLN A 162 -9.50 -15.94 -23.40
CA GLN A 162 -9.13 -17.17 -24.08
C GLN A 162 -7.60 -17.27 -24.19
N SER A 163 -6.97 -18.10 -23.34
CA SER A 163 -5.59 -18.51 -23.55
C SER A 163 -5.51 -19.56 -24.67
N VAL A 164 -4.65 -19.31 -25.67
CA VAL A 164 -4.48 -20.10 -26.91
C VAL A 164 -3.81 -21.48 -26.69
N TRP A 165 -3.30 -21.79 -25.50
CA TRP A 165 -2.48 -22.98 -25.26
C TRP A 165 -3.23 -24.29 -24.92
N GLY A 166 -4.56 -24.33 -25.05
CA GLY A 166 -5.37 -25.48 -24.67
C GLY A 166 -5.77 -26.48 -25.77
N GLN A 167 -5.31 -26.34 -27.02
CA GLN A 167 -5.91 -27.08 -28.15
C GLN A 167 -5.17 -28.35 -28.62
N LEU A 168 -4.18 -28.86 -27.89
CA LEU A 168 -3.44 -30.06 -28.31
C LEU A 168 -3.63 -31.22 -27.34
N SER A 169 -4.87 -31.64 -27.11
CA SER A 169 -5.13 -32.96 -26.53
C SER A 169 -6.56 -33.41 -26.71
N ASP A 170 -6.93 -33.91 -27.90
CA ASP A 170 -7.80 -35.09 -27.99
C ASP A 170 -7.80 -35.67 -29.41
N GLY A 171 -7.86 -36.98 -29.53
CA GLY A 171 -7.94 -37.68 -30.81
C GLY A 171 -7.66 -39.18 -30.73
N GLY A 172 -8.26 -39.86 -29.74
CA GLY A 172 -8.20 -41.31 -29.58
C GLY A 172 -8.85 -42.09 -30.74
N ASP A 173 -8.19 -43.20 -31.06
CA ASP A 173 -8.46 -44.17 -32.12
C ASP A 173 -9.84 -44.85 -31.96
N THR A 174 -10.66 -44.93 -33.02
CA THR A 174 -11.94 -45.65 -33.01
C THR A 174 -11.97 -46.80 -34.02
N SER A 175 -11.28 -47.89 -33.68
CA SER A 175 -11.52 -49.20 -34.30
C SER A 175 -12.64 -49.94 -33.56
N GLY A 176 -13.78 -50.19 -34.22
CA GLY A 176 -14.86 -50.98 -33.63
C GLY A 176 -16.13 -51.12 -34.46
N ARG A 177 -16.08 -51.76 -35.64
CA ARG A 177 -17.30 -52.26 -36.30
C ARG A 177 -17.92 -53.36 -35.44
N ARG A 178 -19.11 -53.14 -34.89
CA ARG A 178 -19.98 -54.19 -34.34
C ARG A 178 -21.26 -54.28 -35.15
N VAL A 179 -21.41 -55.43 -35.81
CA VAL A 179 -22.62 -55.88 -36.50
C VAL A 179 -23.71 -56.20 -35.48
N ARG A 180 -24.98 -55.91 -35.79
CA ARG A 180 -26.13 -56.48 -35.09
C ARG A 180 -27.11 -57.14 -36.09
N PRO A 181 -27.79 -58.24 -35.70
CA PRO A 181 -28.47 -59.14 -36.62
C PRO A 181 -29.96 -58.81 -36.81
N ARG A 182 -30.54 -59.44 -37.84
CA ARG A 182 -31.95 -59.36 -38.25
C ARG A 182 -32.90 -60.03 -37.27
N VAL A 183 -34.08 -59.44 -37.09
CA VAL A 183 -35.40 -60.10 -37.09
C VAL A 183 -36.33 -59.24 -37.92
#